data_AF-A0A243RIH8-F1
#
_entry.id   AF-A0A243RIH8-F1
#
_cell.length_a   1.000
_cell.length_b   1.000
_cell.length_c   1.000
_cell.angle_alpha   90.00
_cell.angle_beta   90.00
_cell.angle_gamma   90.00
#
_symmetry.space_group_name_H-M   'P 1'
#
loop_
_entity.id
_entity.type
_entity.pdbx_description
1 polymer ?
#
loop_
_entity_poly.entity_id
_entity_poly.type
_entity_poly.pdbx_seq_one_letter_code
_entity_poly.pdbx_strand_id
1 'polypeptide(L)'
;MRLVFAGTPDTALPSLRALLDSPRHDVVAVVTRPDAQSGRGRKIHPSPVAELAEEAGIEVLRPPKAGDPEFLERLRRIDPDCCPVVAYGALLPQSALDIPRHGWVNLHFSLLPAWRGAAPVQHAVLHGDQITGAATFRIVRELDAGPVYGVVTEEVRPADTSGDLLARLAESGAGLLAATLDGIEDGKLEAVPQPADGVSVAPKIGVDDARVDWSAPAMRVDRLIRACTPAPGAWTEFRGQRVKLGPVRPAPDAPALDPGRIAASKNSVLVGTATHPVELGEVQPQGKRLMGAGEWARGVRPADEDRLG
;
A
#
# COMPACT_ATOMS: atom_id res chain seq x y z
N MET A 1 -28.83 -1.54 -2.34
CA MET A 1 -28.03 -2.03 -3.49
C MET A 1 -27.26 -3.28 -3.08
N ARG A 2 -27.34 -4.35 -3.89
CA ARG A 2 -26.72 -5.65 -3.66
C ARG A 2 -25.26 -5.66 -4.14
N LEU A 3 -24.33 -6.02 -3.27
CA LEU A 3 -22.90 -5.85 -3.49
C LEU A 3 -22.11 -7.16 -3.39
N VAL A 4 -21.08 -7.27 -4.24
CA VAL A 4 -20.00 -8.24 -4.07
C VAL A 4 -18.71 -7.48 -3.85
N PHE A 5 -18.19 -7.50 -2.63
CA PHE A 5 -16.98 -6.76 -2.26
C PHE A 5 -15.74 -7.55 -2.63
N ALA A 6 -14.76 -6.94 -3.30
CA ALA A 6 -13.50 -7.58 -3.65
C ALA A 6 -12.31 -6.91 -2.94
N GLY A 7 -11.60 -7.67 -2.11
CA GLY A 7 -10.43 -7.18 -1.39
C GLY A 7 -9.66 -8.29 -0.71
N THR A 8 -8.44 -8.00 -0.25
CA THR A 8 -7.57 -9.03 0.35
C THR A 8 -6.86 -8.54 1.61
N PRO A 9 -6.05 -7.48 1.59
CA PRO A 9 -5.30 -7.06 2.77
C PRO A 9 -6.18 -6.34 3.79
N ASP A 10 -5.62 -6.15 4.98
CA ASP A 10 -6.18 -5.34 6.08
C ASP A 10 -6.63 -3.92 5.66
N THR A 11 -5.93 -3.33 4.69
CA THR A 11 -6.25 -2.02 4.10
C THR A 11 -7.66 -1.96 3.51
N ALA A 12 -8.25 -3.09 3.12
CA ALA A 12 -9.61 -3.16 2.61
C ALA A 12 -10.69 -3.26 3.71
N LEU A 13 -10.30 -3.54 4.96
CA LEU A 13 -11.24 -3.76 6.06
C LEU A 13 -12.10 -2.54 6.41
N PRO A 14 -11.57 -1.30 6.45
CA PRO A 14 -12.42 -0.14 6.73
C PRO A 14 -13.55 0.00 5.71
N SER A 15 -13.25 -0.25 4.43
CA SER A 15 -14.25 -0.24 3.36
C SER A 15 -15.27 -1.35 3.50
N LEU A 16 -14.85 -2.59 3.79
CA LEU A 16 -15.81 -3.68 4.00
C LEU A 16 -16.73 -3.38 5.19
N ARG A 17 -16.19 -2.98 6.35
CA ARG A 17 -16.99 -2.62 7.54
C ARG A 17 -18.00 -1.52 7.25
N ALA A 18 -17.57 -0.44 6.59
CA ALA A 18 -18.47 0.66 6.23
C ALA A 18 -19.65 0.21 5.35
N LEU A 19 -19.45 -0.78 4.49
CA LEU A 19 -20.52 -1.33 3.66
C LEU A 19 -21.41 -2.33 4.40
N LEU A 20 -20.87 -3.08 5.36
CA LEU A 20 -21.66 -3.96 6.23
C LEU A 20 -22.55 -3.18 7.18
N ASP A 21 -22.05 -2.06 7.70
CA ASP A 21 -22.79 -1.19 8.61
C ASP A 21 -23.81 -0.30 7.88
N SER A 22 -23.77 -0.26 6.54
CA SER A 22 -24.66 0.57 5.74
C SER A 22 -26.07 -0.01 5.69
N PRO A 23 -27.12 0.77 6.02
CA PRO A 23 -28.51 0.32 5.86
C PRO A 23 -28.96 0.27 4.39
N ARG A 24 -28.15 0.80 3.46
CA ARG A 24 -28.46 0.89 2.03
C ARG A 24 -27.84 -0.23 1.21
N HIS A 25 -26.79 -0.85 1.73
CA HIS A 25 -25.97 -1.81 1.00
C HIS A 25 -26.13 -3.22 1.57
N ASP A 26 -26.32 -4.20 0.71
CA ASP A 26 -26.42 -5.61 1.07
C ASP A 26 -25.18 -6.33 0.51
N VAL A 27 -24.16 -6.53 1.34
CA VAL A 27 -22.94 -7.26 0.94
C VAL A 27 -23.20 -8.75 1.03
N VAL A 28 -23.45 -9.37 -0.12
CA VAL A 28 -23.92 -10.76 -0.19
C VAL A 28 -22.81 -11.77 -0.41
N ALA A 29 -21.67 -11.32 -0.92
CA ALA A 29 -20.46 -12.13 -0.99
C ALA A 29 -19.20 -11.24 -0.97
N VAL A 30 -18.09 -11.85 -0.60
CA VAL A 30 -16.75 -11.27 -0.63
C VAL A 30 -15.86 -12.09 -1.55
N VAL A 31 -15.09 -11.42 -2.42
CA VAL A 31 -14.08 -12.04 -3.28
C VAL A 31 -12.70 -11.67 -2.76
N THR A 32 -11.88 -12.67 -2.45
CA THR A 32 -10.48 -12.46 -2.04
C THR A 32 -9.54 -13.35 -2.85
N ARG A 33 -8.23 -13.08 -2.77
CA ARG A 33 -7.21 -13.96 -3.31
C ARG A 33 -7.24 -15.31 -2.57
N PRO A 34 -6.91 -16.42 -3.24
CA PRO A 34 -6.74 -17.70 -2.57
C PRO A 34 -5.75 -17.59 -1.41
N ASP A 35 -6.02 -18.33 -0.33
CA ASP A 35 -5.19 -18.32 0.86
C ASP A 35 -3.73 -18.66 0.50
N ALA A 36 -2.83 -17.77 0.87
CA ALA A 36 -1.40 -17.91 0.58
C ALA A 36 -0.64 -18.21 1.87
N GLN A 37 0.49 -18.93 1.75
CA GLN A 37 1.41 -19.09 2.87
C GLN A 37 1.94 -17.72 3.30
N SER A 38 1.65 -17.32 4.53
CA SER A 38 2.12 -16.06 5.11
C SER A 38 2.86 -16.31 6.43
N GLY A 39 3.77 -15.40 6.80
CA GLY A 39 4.50 -15.44 8.08
C GLY A 39 5.62 -16.51 8.19
N ARG A 40 6.31 -16.50 9.34
CA ARG A 40 7.32 -17.51 9.71
C ARG A 40 6.61 -18.77 10.20
N GLY A 41 6.42 -19.75 9.33
CA GLY A 41 5.80 -21.03 9.70
C GLY A 41 5.00 -21.73 8.60
N ARG A 42 4.76 -21.07 7.44
CA ARG A 42 4.07 -21.64 6.26
C ARG A 42 2.66 -22.19 6.56
N LYS A 43 1.99 -21.69 7.60
CA LYS A 43 0.58 -21.98 7.84
C LYS A 43 -0.26 -21.19 6.84
N ILE A 44 -1.29 -21.85 6.30
CA ILE A 44 -2.27 -21.22 5.43
C ILE A 44 -3.24 -20.49 6.36
N HIS A 45 -3.30 -19.17 6.21
CA HIS A 45 -4.23 -18.31 6.94
C HIS A 45 -5.18 -17.66 5.94
N PRO A 46 -6.48 -17.54 6.26
CA PRO A 46 -7.37 -16.74 5.44
C PRO A 46 -6.86 -15.30 5.35
N SER A 47 -7.21 -14.61 4.26
CA SER A 47 -6.93 -13.17 4.18
C SER A 47 -7.74 -12.41 5.24
N PRO A 48 -7.27 -11.25 5.77
CA PRO A 48 -8.03 -10.46 6.73
C PRO A 48 -9.48 -10.16 6.30
N VAL A 49 -9.68 -9.88 5.01
CA VAL A 49 -11.01 -9.65 4.42
C VAL A 49 -11.90 -10.89 4.47
N ALA A 50 -11.33 -12.08 4.26
CA ALA A 50 -12.07 -13.34 4.38
C ALA A 50 -12.45 -13.64 5.82
N GLU A 51 -11.55 -13.42 6.78
CA GLU A 51 -11.83 -13.61 8.20
C GLU A 51 -13.04 -12.75 8.64
N LEU A 52 -13.01 -11.45 8.30
CA LEU A 52 -14.13 -10.56 8.62
C LEU A 52 -15.44 -10.97 7.94
N ALA A 53 -15.39 -11.41 6.68
CA ALA A 53 -16.58 -11.85 5.96
C ALA A 53 -17.19 -13.13 6.57
N GLU A 54 -16.36 -14.09 6.96
CA GLU A 54 -16.79 -15.33 7.61
C GLU A 54 -17.40 -15.07 8.99
N GLU A 55 -16.80 -14.17 9.78
CA GLU A 55 -17.34 -13.71 11.06
C GLU A 55 -18.73 -13.05 10.91
N ALA A 56 -18.94 -12.33 9.80
CA ALA A 56 -20.22 -11.71 9.46
C ALA A 56 -21.22 -12.68 8.81
N GLY A 57 -20.84 -13.95 8.58
CA GLY A 57 -21.70 -14.95 7.93
C GLY A 57 -21.90 -14.74 6.43
N ILE A 58 -20.96 -14.05 5.78
CA ILE A 58 -21.01 -13.70 4.36
C ILE A 58 -20.24 -14.74 3.54
N GLU A 59 -20.78 -15.09 2.36
CA GLU A 59 -20.10 -16.02 1.45
C GLU A 59 -18.74 -15.48 1.01
N VAL A 60 -17.70 -16.32 1.08
CA VAL A 60 -16.35 -15.97 0.61
C VAL A 60 -15.97 -16.77 -0.63
N LEU A 61 -15.77 -16.05 -1.74
CA LEU A 61 -15.31 -16.56 -3.03
C LEU A 61 -13.80 -16.39 -3.15
N ARG A 62 -13.08 -17.47 -3.49
CA ARG A 62 -11.62 -17.50 -3.61
C ARG A 62 -11.18 -18.00 -4.99
N PRO A 63 -11.58 -17.34 -6.09
CA PRO A 63 -11.25 -17.83 -7.42
C PRO A 63 -9.73 -17.78 -7.65
N PRO A 64 -9.11 -18.84 -8.20
CA PRO A 64 -7.72 -18.80 -8.66
C PRO A 64 -7.48 -17.64 -9.64
N LYS A 65 -8.43 -17.40 -10.55
CA LYS A 65 -8.47 -16.27 -11.48
C LYS A 65 -9.88 -15.69 -11.58
N ALA A 66 -9.97 -14.38 -11.72
CA ALA A 66 -11.25 -13.68 -11.90
C ALA A 66 -12.00 -14.05 -13.20
N GLY A 67 -11.37 -14.80 -14.11
CA GLY A 67 -11.99 -15.32 -15.34
C GLY A 67 -12.43 -16.78 -15.26
N ASP A 68 -12.32 -17.42 -14.10
CA ASP A 68 -12.67 -18.84 -13.97
C ASP A 68 -14.18 -19.05 -14.21
N PRO A 69 -14.60 -20.00 -15.07
CA PRO A 69 -16.00 -20.16 -15.46
C PRO A 69 -16.95 -20.36 -14.30
N GLU A 70 -16.55 -21.12 -13.29
CA GLU A 70 -17.35 -21.38 -12.07
C GLU A 70 -17.55 -20.10 -11.26
N PHE A 71 -16.51 -19.27 -11.13
CA PHE A 71 -16.61 -17.98 -10.46
C PHE A 71 -17.53 -17.02 -11.22
N LEU A 72 -17.39 -16.93 -12.55
CA LEU A 72 -18.25 -16.09 -13.37
C LEU A 72 -19.72 -16.54 -13.29
N GLU A 73 -19.97 -17.85 -13.28
CA GLU A 73 -21.32 -18.41 -13.10
C GLU A 73 -21.88 -18.08 -11.71
N ARG A 74 -21.07 -18.24 -10.65
CA ARG A 74 -21.50 -17.88 -9.30
C ARG A 74 -21.82 -16.39 -9.20
N LEU A 75 -20.97 -15.54 -9.75
CA LEU A 75 -21.15 -14.08 -9.75
C LEU A 75 -22.43 -13.67 -10.50
N ARG A 76 -22.74 -14.30 -11.64
CA ARG A 76 -24.02 -14.08 -12.35
C ARG A 76 -25.24 -14.51 -11.53
N ARG A 77 -25.15 -15.63 -10.81
CA ARG A 77 -26.24 -16.09 -9.93
C ARG A 77 -26.45 -15.21 -8.71
N ILE A 78 -25.39 -14.59 -8.22
CA ILE A 78 -25.50 -13.60 -7.14
C ILE A 78 -26.23 -12.35 -7.64
N ASP A 79 -26.08 -12.02 -8.92
CA ASP A 79 -26.67 -10.85 -9.58
C ASP A 79 -26.38 -9.53 -8.84
N PRO A 80 -25.09 -9.17 -8.65
CA PRO A 80 -24.72 -7.95 -7.95
C PRO A 80 -25.07 -6.71 -8.78
N ASP A 81 -25.60 -5.69 -8.12
CA ASP A 81 -25.76 -4.37 -8.72
C ASP A 81 -24.39 -3.71 -8.98
N CYS A 82 -23.46 -3.85 -8.04
CA CYS A 82 -22.12 -3.26 -8.11
C CYS A 82 -21.08 -4.12 -7.38
N CYS A 83 -19.83 -4.09 -7.86
CA CYS A 83 -18.70 -4.74 -7.20
C CYS A 83 -17.66 -3.72 -6.70
N PRO A 84 -17.73 -3.27 -5.44
CA PRO A 84 -16.67 -2.44 -4.87
C PRO A 84 -15.36 -3.22 -4.71
N VAL A 85 -14.24 -2.59 -5.04
CA VAL A 85 -12.90 -3.21 -5.04
C VAL A 85 -11.93 -2.38 -4.22
N VAL A 86 -11.21 -3.00 -3.29
CA VAL A 86 -10.12 -2.38 -2.54
C VAL A 86 -8.96 -3.36 -2.43
N ALA A 87 -7.82 -3.06 -3.06
CA ALA A 87 -6.61 -3.87 -2.99
C ALA A 87 -6.80 -5.39 -3.24
N TYR A 88 -7.63 -5.77 -4.23
CA TYR A 88 -7.91 -7.17 -4.57
C TYR A 88 -6.71 -7.90 -5.21
N GLY A 89 -5.86 -7.18 -5.96
CA GLY A 89 -4.61 -7.73 -6.48
C GLY A 89 -4.73 -8.76 -7.61
N ALA A 90 -5.89 -8.87 -8.27
CA ALA A 90 -6.06 -9.64 -9.49
C ALA A 90 -6.71 -8.80 -10.59
N LEU A 91 -6.27 -9.04 -11.83
CA LEU A 91 -6.83 -8.38 -13.02
C LEU A 91 -8.21 -8.98 -13.34
N LEU A 92 -9.17 -8.10 -13.59
CA LEU A 92 -10.53 -8.47 -13.97
C LEU A 92 -10.63 -8.56 -15.49
N PRO A 93 -10.97 -9.73 -16.07
CA PRO A 93 -11.23 -9.82 -17.50
C PRO A 93 -12.57 -9.17 -17.84
N GLN A 94 -12.77 -8.82 -19.12
CA GLN A 94 -14.01 -8.21 -19.60
C GLN A 94 -15.26 -9.03 -19.21
N SER A 95 -15.15 -10.36 -19.27
CA SER A 95 -16.23 -11.27 -18.88
C SER A 95 -16.68 -11.16 -17.42
N ALA A 96 -15.83 -10.65 -16.52
CA ALA A 96 -16.20 -10.32 -15.15
C ALA A 96 -16.71 -8.88 -15.04
N LEU A 97 -16.08 -7.93 -15.76
CA LEU A 97 -16.45 -6.52 -15.75
C LEU A 97 -17.88 -6.27 -16.22
N ASP A 98 -18.36 -7.07 -17.17
CA ASP A 98 -19.70 -6.93 -17.77
C ASP A 98 -20.84 -7.49 -16.90
N ILE A 99 -20.55 -8.18 -15.77
CA ILE A 99 -21.58 -8.84 -14.97
C ILE A 99 -22.40 -7.84 -14.13
N PRO A 100 -21.78 -6.99 -13.28
CA PRO A 100 -22.56 -6.10 -12.41
C PRO A 100 -23.14 -4.93 -13.20
N ARG A 101 -24.39 -4.57 -12.94
CA ARG A 101 -25.10 -3.48 -13.64
C ARG A 101 -24.35 -2.15 -13.62
N HIS A 102 -23.78 -1.79 -12.47
CA HIS A 102 -23.00 -0.57 -12.26
C HIS A 102 -21.48 -0.80 -12.36
N GLY A 103 -21.09 -2.00 -12.78
CA GLY A 103 -19.70 -2.41 -12.97
C GLY A 103 -18.94 -2.60 -11.66
N TRP A 104 -17.61 -2.55 -11.79
CA TRP A 104 -16.70 -2.67 -10.67
C TRP A 104 -16.16 -1.29 -10.30
N VAL A 105 -16.28 -0.89 -9.03
CA VAL A 105 -15.87 0.42 -8.54
C VAL A 105 -14.67 0.24 -7.64
N ASN A 106 -13.51 0.72 -8.06
CA ASN A 106 -12.29 0.61 -7.26
C ASN A 106 -12.06 1.85 -6.40
N LEU A 107 -11.65 1.64 -5.16
CA LEU A 107 -10.98 2.63 -4.34
C LEU A 107 -9.46 2.51 -4.56
N HIS A 108 -8.88 3.53 -5.17
CA HIS A 108 -7.46 3.61 -5.49
C HIS A 108 -6.79 4.69 -4.67
N PHE A 109 -5.64 4.39 -4.07
CA PHE A 109 -4.99 5.27 -3.11
C PHE A 109 -4.03 6.28 -3.77
N SER A 110 -4.54 7.02 -4.76
CA SER A 110 -3.92 8.22 -5.32
C SER A 110 -4.96 9.17 -5.91
N LEU A 111 -4.49 10.36 -6.30
CA LEU A 111 -5.25 11.33 -7.07
C LEU A 111 -5.09 11.05 -8.57
N LEU A 112 -5.94 10.19 -9.12
CA LEU A 112 -5.92 9.83 -10.55
C LEU A 112 -6.05 11.10 -11.44
N PRO A 113 -5.29 11.19 -12.55
CA PRO A 113 -4.55 10.12 -13.22
C PRO A 113 -3.12 9.86 -12.72
N ALA A 114 -2.66 10.55 -11.67
CA ALA A 114 -1.35 10.29 -11.09
C ALA A 114 -1.32 8.89 -10.43
N TRP A 115 -0.16 8.23 -10.50
CA TRP A 115 0.15 6.99 -9.79
C TRP A 115 -0.81 5.82 -10.07
N ARG A 116 -1.14 5.58 -11.35
CA ARG A 116 -1.81 4.33 -11.77
C ARG A 116 -0.93 3.12 -11.45
N GLY A 117 -1.48 2.09 -10.82
CA GLY A 117 -0.80 0.82 -10.59
C GLY A 117 -0.79 0.34 -9.14
N ALA A 118 0.19 -0.51 -8.82
CA ALA A 118 0.13 -1.37 -7.65
C ALA A 118 0.60 -0.73 -6.32
N ALA A 119 1.39 0.35 -6.37
CA ALA A 119 2.02 0.92 -5.18
C ALA A 119 1.92 2.46 -5.09
N PRO A 120 0.73 3.06 -5.31
CA PRO A 120 0.59 4.52 -5.41
C PRO A 120 1.07 5.27 -4.16
N VAL A 121 0.73 4.79 -2.96
CA VAL A 121 1.10 5.43 -1.71
C VAL A 121 2.62 5.43 -1.50
N GLN A 122 3.28 4.31 -1.80
CA GLN A 122 4.72 4.23 -1.71
C GLN A 122 5.38 5.19 -2.69
N HIS A 123 4.88 5.28 -3.94
CA HIS A 123 5.42 6.19 -4.93
C HIS A 123 5.22 7.67 -4.57
N ALA A 124 4.07 8.04 -4.00
CA ALA A 124 3.82 9.39 -3.52
C ALA A 124 4.85 9.80 -2.44
N VAL A 125 5.08 8.93 -1.44
CA VAL A 125 6.10 9.16 -0.39
C VAL A 125 7.51 9.22 -1.00
N LEU A 126 7.81 8.30 -1.91
CA LEU A 126 9.13 8.15 -2.53
C LEU A 126 9.54 9.38 -3.37
N HIS A 127 8.57 9.96 -4.09
CA HIS A 127 8.78 11.13 -4.95
C HIS A 127 8.61 12.45 -4.18
N GLY A 128 8.04 12.39 -2.97
CA GLY A 128 7.92 13.53 -2.08
C GLY A 128 6.74 14.42 -2.39
N ASP A 129 5.63 13.82 -2.83
CA ASP A 129 4.36 14.50 -2.98
C ASP A 129 3.96 15.07 -1.62
N GLN A 130 3.50 16.32 -1.59
CA GLN A 130 3.01 16.97 -0.36
C GLN A 130 1.54 16.62 -0.09
N ILE A 131 0.79 16.38 -1.16
CA ILE A 131 -0.62 16.00 -1.14
C ILE A 131 -0.78 14.75 -1.98
N THR A 132 -1.47 13.76 -1.41
CA THR A 132 -1.97 12.59 -2.13
C THR A 132 -3.46 12.45 -1.85
N GLY A 133 -4.03 11.26 -2.03
CA GLY A 133 -5.42 11.02 -1.74
C GLY A 133 -5.88 9.62 -2.11
N ALA A 134 -7.19 9.48 -2.21
CA ALA A 134 -7.81 8.31 -2.81
C ALA A 134 -8.88 8.75 -3.82
N ALA A 135 -9.10 7.93 -4.83
CA ALA A 135 -10.10 8.13 -5.87
C ALA A 135 -10.98 6.89 -5.97
N THR A 136 -12.29 7.10 -6.14
CA THR A 136 -13.20 6.04 -6.57
C THR A 136 -13.40 6.14 -8.07
N PHE A 137 -13.24 5.03 -8.80
CA PHE A 137 -13.39 5.03 -10.25
C PHE A 137 -13.99 3.72 -10.75
N ARG A 138 -14.62 3.75 -11.92
CA ARG A 138 -15.15 2.54 -12.56
C ARG A 138 -14.02 1.81 -13.27
N ILE A 139 -13.76 0.56 -12.91
CA ILE A 139 -12.73 -0.25 -13.56
C ILE A 139 -13.07 -0.47 -15.04
N VAL A 140 -12.05 -0.30 -15.89
CA VAL A 140 -12.05 -0.67 -17.31
C VAL A 140 -10.90 -1.64 -17.55
N ARG A 141 -10.79 -2.17 -18.78
CA ARG A 141 -9.71 -3.12 -19.13
C ARG A 141 -8.30 -2.53 -18.96
N GLU A 142 -8.15 -1.24 -19.23
CA GLU A 142 -6.89 -0.52 -19.03
C GLU A 142 -6.69 -0.22 -17.54
N LEU A 143 -5.47 -0.50 -17.04
CA LEU A 143 -5.11 -0.41 -15.63
C LEU A 143 -5.33 1.02 -15.10
N ASP A 144 -6.21 1.14 -14.12
CA ASP A 144 -6.54 2.37 -13.39
C ASP A 144 -6.85 3.59 -14.28
N ALA A 145 -7.38 3.35 -15.49
CA ALA A 145 -7.66 4.38 -16.49
C ALA A 145 -9.14 4.74 -16.62
N GLY A 146 -9.99 4.09 -15.82
CA GLY A 146 -11.43 4.27 -15.92
C GLY A 146 -11.91 5.60 -15.36
N PRO A 147 -13.14 6.03 -15.69
CA PRO A 147 -13.66 7.32 -15.27
C PRO A 147 -13.84 7.39 -13.75
N VAL A 148 -13.51 8.54 -13.16
CA VAL A 148 -13.47 8.82 -11.72
C VAL A 148 -14.81 9.37 -11.26
N TYR A 149 -15.31 8.86 -10.13
CA TYR A 149 -16.53 9.34 -9.48
C TYR A 149 -16.25 10.44 -8.46
N GLY A 150 -15.18 10.30 -7.68
CA GLY A 150 -14.84 11.25 -6.63
C GLY A 150 -13.43 11.03 -6.09
N VAL A 151 -12.95 12.03 -5.35
CA VAL A 151 -11.63 12.03 -4.72
C VAL A 151 -11.70 12.56 -3.30
N VAL A 152 -10.78 12.09 -2.45
CA VAL A 152 -10.47 12.67 -1.15
C VAL A 152 -8.96 12.94 -1.10
N THR A 153 -8.55 14.05 -0.52
CA THR A 153 -7.14 14.45 -0.42
C THR A 153 -6.59 14.22 0.98
N GLU A 154 -5.30 13.91 1.09
CA GLU A 154 -4.58 13.74 2.36
C GLU A 154 -3.19 14.38 2.25
N GLU A 155 -2.77 15.03 3.34
CA GLU A 155 -1.41 15.58 3.46
C GLU A 155 -0.40 14.46 3.74
N VAL A 156 0.72 14.46 3.01
CA VAL A 156 1.88 13.62 3.30
C VAL A 156 2.75 14.35 4.31
N ARG A 157 2.66 13.95 5.57
CA ARG A 157 3.39 14.59 6.66
C ARG A 157 4.87 14.24 6.58
N PRO A 158 5.77 15.10 7.08
CA PRO A 158 7.22 14.89 6.95
C PRO A 158 7.74 13.54 7.46
N ALA A 159 7.11 13.00 8.50
CA ALA A 159 7.51 11.73 9.13
C ALA A 159 6.68 10.52 8.66
N ASP A 160 5.70 10.71 7.77
CA ASP A 160 4.83 9.60 7.35
C ASP A 160 5.63 8.51 6.64
N THR A 161 5.40 7.27 7.06
CA THR A 161 5.71 6.10 6.26
C THR A 161 4.55 5.79 5.31
N SER A 162 4.81 4.95 4.30
CA SER A 162 3.73 4.48 3.43
C SER A 162 2.62 3.75 4.19
N GLY A 163 2.96 3.05 5.29
CA GLY A 163 1.98 2.40 6.16
C GLY A 163 1.10 3.39 6.92
N ASP A 164 1.70 4.42 7.51
CA ASP A 164 0.95 5.46 8.25
C ASP A 164 -0.03 6.19 7.33
N LEU A 165 0.44 6.55 6.13
CA LEU A 165 -0.36 7.24 5.13
C LEU A 165 -1.47 6.33 4.60
N LEU A 166 -1.16 5.07 4.29
CA LEU A 166 -2.13 4.10 3.81
C LEU A 166 -3.23 3.83 4.85
N ALA A 167 -2.89 3.76 6.13
CA ALA A 167 -3.88 3.57 7.20
C ALA A 167 -4.90 4.72 7.24
N ARG A 168 -4.44 5.98 7.15
CA ARG A 168 -5.35 7.15 7.11
C ARG A 168 -6.18 7.20 5.82
N LEU A 169 -5.57 6.85 4.69
CA LEU A 169 -6.25 6.78 3.39
C LEU A 169 -7.30 5.65 3.35
N ALA A 170 -7.08 4.53 4.03
CA ALA A 170 -8.04 3.44 4.11
C ALA A 170 -9.33 3.87 4.83
N GLU A 171 -9.19 4.62 5.92
CA GLU A 171 -10.33 5.16 6.69
C GLU A 171 -11.10 6.22 5.89
N SER A 172 -10.42 7.26 5.40
CA SER A 172 -11.06 8.32 4.60
C SER A 172 -11.62 7.81 3.28
N GLY A 173 -10.91 6.89 2.62
CA GLY A 173 -11.32 6.24 1.38
C GLY A 173 -12.54 5.32 1.55
N ALA A 174 -12.73 4.69 2.71
CA ALA A 174 -13.94 3.93 3.00
C ALA A 174 -15.20 4.81 2.98
N GLY A 175 -15.12 6.01 3.57
CA GLY A 175 -16.18 7.01 3.51
C GLY A 175 -16.47 7.45 2.07
N LEU A 176 -15.41 7.71 1.29
CA LEU A 176 -15.54 8.05 -0.14
C LEU A 176 -16.22 6.93 -0.94
N LEU A 177 -15.85 5.67 -0.71
CA LEU A 177 -16.43 4.51 -1.39
C LEU A 177 -17.91 4.35 -1.06
N ALA A 178 -18.29 4.44 0.22
CA ALA A 178 -19.69 4.37 0.63
C ALA A 178 -20.51 5.49 -0.03
N ALA A 179 -20.03 6.74 0.02
CA ALA A 179 -20.71 7.87 -0.61
C ALA A 179 -20.81 7.73 -2.14
N THR A 180 -19.80 7.13 -2.78
CA THR A 180 -19.80 6.84 -4.22
C THR A 180 -20.92 5.85 -4.56
N LEU A 181 -21.03 4.77 -3.79
CA LEU A 181 -22.04 3.74 -4.01
C LEU A 181 -23.46 4.27 -3.76
N ASP A 182 -23.65 5.09 -2.72
CA ASP A 182 -24.91 5.81 -2.46
C ASP A 182 -25.31 6.68 -3.67
N GLY A 183 -24.37 7.42 -4.24
CA GLY A 183 -24.61 8.29 -5.41
C GLY A 183 -24.90 7.52 -6.70
N ILE A 184 -24.29 6.35 -6.86
CA ILE A 184 -24.57 5.42 -7.97
C ILE A 184 -25.99 4.83 -7.83
N GLU A 185 -26.35 4.36 -6.63
CA GLU A 185 -27.69 3.83 -6.35
C GLU A 185 -28.78 4.87 -6.57
N ASP A 186 -28.54 6.12 -6.17
CA ASP A 186 -29.44 7.26 -6.39
C ASP A 186 -29.56 7.67 -7.87
N GLY A 187 -28.66 7.20 -8.74
CA GLY A 187 -28.57 7.65 -10.13
C GLY A 187 -28.15 9.12 -10.28
N LYS A 188 -27.48 9.68 -9.28
CA LYS A 188 -27.07 11.11 -9.23
C LYS A 188 -25.58 11.33 -9.47
N LEU A 189 -24.78 10.27 -9.45
CA LEU A 189 -23.33 10.36 -9.58
C LEU A 189 -22.88 9.93 -10.97
N GLU A 190 -22.26 10.87 -11.69
CA GLU A 190 -21.69 10.63 -13.01
C GLU A 190 -20.17 10.49 -12.92
N ALA A 191 -19.63 9.47 -13.58
CA ALA A 191 -18.18 9.27 -13.66
C ALA A 191 -17.57 10.17 -14.74
N VAL A 192 -16.48 10.86 -14.41
CA VAL A 192 -15.77 11.76 -15.31
C VAL A 192 -14.54 11.05 -15.90
N PRO A 193 -14.36 11.03 -17.24
CA PRO A 193 -13.14 10.49 -17.84
C PRO A 193 -11.88 11.17 -17.30
N GLN A 194 -10.84 10.38 -17.05
CA GLN A 194 -9.55 10.93 -16.62
C GLN A 194 -8.94 11.78 -17.74
N PRO A 195 -8.28 12.90 -17.42
CA PRO A 195 -7.52 13.67 -18.40
C PRO A 195 -6.30 12.87 -18.90
N ALA A 196 -5.83 13.18 -20.12
CA ALA A 196 -4.61 12.60 -20.68
C ALA A 196 -3.35 13.18 -20.03
N ASP A 197 -3.40 14.43 -19.57
CA ASP A 197 -2.31 15.11 -18.88
C ASP A 197 -2.22 14.65 -17.42
N GLY A 198 -0.98 14.51 -16.92
CA GLY A 198 -0.71 14.14 -15.52
C GLY A 198 -0.72 12.64 -15.23
N VAL A 199 -0.83 11.79 -16.26
CA VAL A 199 -0.71 10.33 -16.10
C VAL A 199 0.70 9.97 -15.63
N SER A 200 0.79 9.29 -14.48
CA SER A 200 2.03 8.68 -13.98
C SER A 200 1.76 7.26 -13.49
N VAL A 201 2.80 6.44 -13.39
CA VAL A 201 2.68 5.02 -13.05
C VAL A 201 3.38 4.70 -11.73
N ALA A 202 2.75 3.85 -10.94
CA ALA A 202 3.21 3.37 -9.63
C ALA A 202 3.38 1.84 -9.67
N PRO A 203 4.43 1.32 -10.34
CA PRO A 203 4.71 -0.11 -10.37
C PRO A 203 4.97 -0.64 -8.96
N LYS A 204 4.74 -1.94 -8.76
CA LYS A 204 5.00 -2.60 -7.48
C LYS A 204 6.46 -2.41 -7.04
N ILE A 205 6.67 -1.97 -5.80
CA ILE A 205 8.00 -1.89 -5.19
C ILE A 205 8.39 -3.27 -4.64
N GLY A 206 9.46 -3.82 -5.18
CA GLY A 206 10.05 -5.09 -4.78
C GLY A 206 11.11 -4.94 -3.70
N VAL A 207 11.62 -6.09 -3.25
CA VAL A 207 12.70 -6.13 -2.26
C VAL A 207 13.97 -5.46 -2.79
N ASP A 208 14.30 -5.63 -4.06
CA ASP A 208 15.52 -5.07 -4.65
C ASP A 208 15.45 -3.54 -4.77
N ASP A 209 14.27 -3.00 -5.08
CA ASP A 209 14.01 -1.55 -5.11
C ASP A 209 14.20 -0.88 -3.73
N ALA A 210 14.10 -1.66 -2.66
CA ALA A 210 14.21 -1.19 -1.28
C ALA A 210 15.64 -1.20 -0.74
N ARG A 211 16.65 -1.51 -1.58
CA ARG A 211 18.06 -1.37 -1.20
C ARG A 211 18.41 0.12 -1.10
N VAL A 212 18.94 0.53 0.04
CA VAL A 212 19.40 1.91 0.26
C VAL A 212 20.72 2.12 -0.45
N ASP A 213 20.73 3.10 -1.36
CA ASP A 213 21.94 3.66 -1.95
C ASP A 213 22.38 4.87 -1.12
N TRP A 214 23.45 4.71 -0.35
CA TRP A 214 24.01 5.78 0.49
C TRP A 214 24.74 6.86 -0.31
N SER A 215 25.00 6.65 -1.60
CA SER A 215 25.51 7.70 -2.49
C SER A 215 24.41 8.66 -2.97
N ALA A 216 23.15 8.41 -2.61
CA ALA A 216 22.05 9.33 -2.87
C ALA A 216 22.01 10.50 -1.84
N PRO A 217 21.34 11.62 -2.15
CA PRO A 217 21.07 12.69 -1.18
C PRO A 217 20.27 12.18 0.02
N ALA A 218 20.44 12.82 1.20
CA ALA A 218 19.79 12.42 2.44
C ALA A 218 18.26 12.37 2.34
N MET A 219 17.67 13.32 1.62
CA MET A 219 16.23 13.35 1.34
C MET A 219 15.76 12.12 0.54
N ARG A 220 16.56 11.64 -0.41
CA ARG A 220 16.24 10.44 -1.19
C ARG A 220 16.32 9.19 -0.32
N VAL A 221 17.35 9.08 0.52
CA VAL A 221 17.50 8.00 1.50
C VAL A 221 16.31 7.96 2.47
N ASP A 222 15.96 9.10 3.06
CA ASP A 222 14.81 9.24 3.96
C ASP A 222 13.50 8.81 3.29
N ARG A 223 13.18 9.37 2.11
CA ARG A 223 11.96 9.03 1.36
C ARG A 223 11.89 7.57 0.97
N LEU A 224 13.00 6.98 0.50
CA LEU A 224 13.04 5.56 0.16
C LEU A 224 12.71 4.69 1.38
N ILE A 225 13.33 4.98 2.52
CA ILE A 225 13.11 4.21 3.75
C ILE A 225 11.66 4.32 4.22
N ARG A 226 11.08 5.53 4.25
CA ARG A 226 9.67 5.76 4.60
C ARG A 226 8.70 5.12 3.60
N ALA A 227 8.99 5.22 2.30
CA ALA A 227 8.17 4.63 1.24
C ALA A 227 8.14 3.09 1.29
N CYS A 228 9.23 2.45 1.73
CA CYS A 228 9.30 1.00 1.87
C CYS A 228 8.90 0.49 3.26
N THR A 229 8.46 1.38 4.16
CA THR A 229 8.03 1.03 5.53
C THR A 229 6.50 0.93 5.59
N PRO A 230 5.92 -0.17 6.09
CA PRO A 230 6.59 -1.34 6.69
C PRO A 230 7.07 -2.39 5.68
N ALA A 231 6.52 -2.39 4.46
CA ALA A 231 6.81 -3.38 3.44
C ALA A 231 7.23 -2.71 2.12
N PRO A 232 8.22 -3.28 1.39
CA PRO A 232 8.94 -4.53 1.68
C PRO A 232 10.01 -4.44 2.77
N GLY A 233 10.22 -3.24 3.33
CA GLY A 233 11.23 -2.91 4.33
C GLY A 233 12.55 -2.52 3.66
N ALA A 234 12.96 -1.27 3.84
CA ALA A 234 14.24 -0.78 3.34
C ALA A 234 15.41 -1.54 3.98
N TRP A 235 16.50 -1.70 3.24
CA TRP A 235 17.63 -2.48 3.71
C TRP A 235 18.96 -2.03 3.10
N THR A 236 20.04 -2.39 3.78
CA THR A 236 21.42 -2.19 3.35
C THR A 236 22.26 -3.40 3.73
N GLU A 237 23.53 -3.42 3.32
CA GLU A 237 24.52 -4.38 3.81
C GLU A 237 25.42 -3.76 4.88
N PHE A 238 25.82 -4.56 5.86
CA PHE A 238 26.88 -4.26 6.81
C PHE A 238 27.77 -5.50 6.92
N ARG A 239 29.05 -5.38 6.58
CA ARG A 239 30.01 -6.51 6.54
C ARG A 239 29.48 -7.72 5.75
N GLY A 240 28.85 -7.45 4.60
CA GLY A 240 28.28 -8.47 3.71
C GLY A 240 26.97 -9.12 4.22
N GLN A 241 26.39 -8.63 5.31
CA GLN A 241 25.11 -9.12 5.84
C GLN A 241 24.00 -8.09 5.70
N ARG A 242 22.81 -8.54 5.32
CA ARG A 242 21.64 -7.68 5.18
C ARG A 242 21.14 -7.18 6.53
N VAL A 243 20.92 -5.87 6.61
CA VAL A 243 20.31 -5.16 7.74
C VAL A 243 19.11 -4.39 7.20
N LYS A 244 17.91 -4.64 7.75
CA LYS A 244 16.76 -3.77 7.45
C LYS A 244 16.84 -2.49 8.26
N LEU A 245 16.26 -1.43 7.72
CA LEU A 245 16.27 -0.09 8.29
C LEU A 245 14.83 0.37 8.51
N GLY A 246 14.56 0.92 9.69
CA GLY A 246 13.38 1.76 9.94
C GLY A 246 13.65 3.21 9.53
N PRO A 247 12.64 4.09 9.61
CA PRO A 247 12.76 5.52 9.29
C PRO A 247 13.96 6.20 9.93
N VAL A 248 14.59 7.10 9.17
CA VAL A 248 15.78 7.86 9.58
C VAL A 248 15.41 9.33 9.79
N ARG A 249 16.31 10.08 10.44
CA ARG A 249 16.16 11.54 10.58
C ARG A 249 17.29 12.25 9.83
N PRO A 250 16.99 13.15 8.89
CA PRO A 250 17.96 14.08 8.33
C PRO A 250 18.74 14.83 9.43
N ALA A 251 20.07 14.88 9.33
CA ALA A 251 20.94 15.58 10.29
C ALA A 251 21.84 16.61 9.57
N PRO A 252 21.28 17.72 9.05
CA PRO A 252 22.03 18.71 8.27
C PRO A 252 23.12 19.43 9.07
N ASP A 253 22.94 19.55 10.38
CA ASP A 253 23.89 20.22 11.29
C ASP A 253 24.98 19.27 11.83
N ALA A 254 24.94 17.99 11.47
CA ALA A 254 25.95 17.02 11.88
C ALA A 254 27.24 17.14 11.04
N PRO A 255 28.41 16.76 11.57
CA PRO A 255 29.65 16.69 10.80
C PRO A 255 29.48 15.85 9.54
N ALA A 256 30.03 16.32 8.42
CA ALA A 256 29.99 15.59 7.16
C ALA A 256 30.63 14.19 7.31
N LEU A 257 30.01 13.20 6.67
CA LEU A 257 30.47 11.82 6.62
C LEU A 257 30.39 11.35 5.17
N ASP A 258 31.42 10.65 4.69
CA ASP A 258 31.35 10.04 3.36
C ASP A 258 30.14 9.11 3.24
N PRO A 259 29.56 8.94 2.04
CA PRO A 259 28.51 7.96 1.78
C PRO A 259 28.74 6.61 2.45
N GLY A 260 27.77 6.18 3.26
CA GLY A 260 27.77 4.91 3.96
C GLY A 260 28.64 4.86 5.22
N ARG A 261 29.52 5.84 5.49
CA ARG A 261 30.34 5.85 6.72
C ARG A 261 29.48 5.97 7.96
N ILE A 262 29.81 5.15 8.95
CA ILE A 262 29.07 5.07 10.21
C ILE A 262 29.83 5.88 11.27
N ALA A 263 29.14 6.80 11.94
CA ALA A 263 29.62 7.43 13.16
C ALA A 263 28.70 7.06 14.32
N ALA A 264 29.15 6.14 15.17
CA ALA A 264 28.41 5.70 16.34
C ALA A 264 28.82 6.49 17.58
N SER A 265 27.85 7.12 18.24
CA SER A 265 28.01 7.75 19.54
C SER A 265 27.29 6.95 20.63
N LYS A 266 27.33 7.44 21.87
CA LYS A 266 26.58 6.83 22.98
C LYS A 266 25.06 6.85 22.74
N ASN A 267 24.57 7.88 22.03
CA ASN A 267 23.15 8.19 21.93
C ASN A 267 22.58 8.08 20.51
N SER A 268 23.43 8.11 19.49
CA SER A 268 23.01 8.19 18.09
C SER A 268 23.94 7.39 17.17
N VAL A 269 23.41 6.97 16.03
CA VAL A 269 24.19 6.37 14.95
C VAL A 269 23.93 7.17 13.69
N LEU A 270 24.94 7.87 13.21
CA LEU A 270 24.88 8.63 11.97
C LEU A 270 25.44 7.81 10.82
N VAL A 271 24.85 7.97 9.64
CA VAL A 271 25.37 7.40 8.40
C VAL A 271 25.49 8.50 7.36
N GLY A 272 26.66 8.59 6.72
CA GLY A 272 26.92 9.56 5.66
C GLY A 272 26.10 9.31 4.41
N THR A 273 25.74 10.40 3.73
CA THR A 273 25.07 10.39 2.43
C THR A 273 25.80 11.33 1.46
N ALA A 274 25.34 11.51 0.23
CA ALA A 274 25.95 12.49 -0.69
C ALA A 274 25.75 13.96 -0.31
N THR A 275 24.98 14.27 0.74
CA THR A 275 24.69 15.65 1.16
C THR A 275 25.10 15.87 2.61
N HIS A 276 24.23 15.54 3.55
CA HIS A 276 24.51 15.53 4.98
C HIS A 276 24.15 14.15 5.56
N PRO A 277 24.64 13.81 6.77
CA PRO A 277 24.29 12.54 7.39
C PRO A 277 22.79 12.39 7.65
N VAL A 278 22.39 11.15 7.88
CA VAL A 278 21.10 10.80 8.51
C VAL A 278 21.36 10.04 9.80
N GLU A 279 20.52 10.27 10.80
CA GLU A 279 20.49 9.49 12.03
C GLU A 279 19.60 8.26 11.84
N LEU A 280 20.15 7.07 12.13
CA LEU A 280 19.41 5.82 12.09
C LEU A 280 18.44 5.73 13.27
N GLY A 281 17.18 5.39 12.99
CA GLY A 281 16.19 5.04 14.00
C GLY A 281 16.36 3.59 14.46
N GLU A 282 15.56 2.70 13.87
CA GLU A 282 15.59 1.27 14.16
C GLU A 282 16.30 0.48 13.06
N VAL A 283 16.91 -0.65 13.44
CA VAL A 283 17.57 -1.58 12.53
C VAL A 283 17.18 -3.01 12.87
N GLN A 284 17.12 -3.88 11.86
CA GLN A 284 16.90 -5.30 12.05
C GLN A 284 17.98 -6.09 11.31
N PRO A 285 19.03 -6.52 12.04
CA PRO A 285 20.01 -7.47 11.52
C PRO A 285 19.35 -8.80 11.16
N GLN A 286 19.97 -9.53 10.23
CA GLN A 286 19.49 -10.85 9.81
C GLN A 286 19.27 -11.78 11.02
N GLY A 287 18.07 -12.37 11.10
CA GLY A 287 17.69 -13.30 12.16
C GLY A 287 17.41 -12.66 13.53
N LYS A 288 17.49 -11.34 13.67
CA LYS A 288 17.24 -10.63 14.94
C LYS A 288 15.87 -9.93 14.95
N ARG A 289 15.44 -9.49 16.14
CA ARG A 289 14.30 -8.57 16.30
C ARG A 289 14.73 -7.16 15.88
N LEU A 290 13.76 -6.32 15.53
CA LEU A 290 13.97 -4.89 15.33
C LEU A 290 14.49 -4.29 16.65
N MET A 291 15.48 -3.42 16.57
CA MET A 291 16.14 -2.79 17.73
C MET A 291 16.59 -1.37 17.38
N GLY A 292 16.82 -0.53 18.40
CA GLY A 292 17.36 0.81 18.18
C GLY A 292 18.79 0.76 17.62
N ALA A 293 19.13 1.68 16.72
CA ALA A 293 20.44 1.70 16.06
C ALA A 293 21.61 1.79 17.06
N GLY A 294 21.45 2.53 18.17
CA GLY A 294 22.46 2.61 19.22
C GLY A 294 22.70 1.28 19.95
N GLU A 295 21.66 0.44 20.12
CA GLU A 295 21.81 -0.91 20.66
C GLU A 295 22.58 -1.80 19.69
N TRP A 296 22.19 -1.76 18.42
CA TRP A 296 22.89 -2.47 17.36
C TRP A 296 24.37 -2.10 17.29
N ALA A 297 24.70 -0.80 17.32
CA ALA A 297 26.08 -0.31 17.26
C ALA A 297 26.93 -0.78 18.46
N ARG A 298 26.36 -0.85 19.67
CA ARG A 298 27.06 -1.42 20.84
C ARG A 298 27.36 -2.92 20.69
N GLY A 299 26.46 -3.63 20.02
CA GLY A 299 26.60 -5.06 19.74
C GLY A 299 27.68 -5.35 18.68
N VAL A 300 27.66 -4.63 17.55
CA VAL A 300 28.56 -4.91 16.42
C VAL A 300 29.89 -4.14 16.48
N ARG A 301 29.95 -3.07 17.29
CA ARG A 301 31.09 -2.16 17.47
C ARG A 301 31.72 -1.78 16.12
N PRO A 302 31.05 -0.93 15.32
CA PRO A 302 31.60 -0.47 14.04
C PRO A 302 32.98 0.15 14.26
N ALA A 303 33.95 -0.23 13.44
CA ALA A 303 35.24 0.42 13.35
C ALA A 303 35.12 1.71 12.52
N ASP A 304 36.08 2.62 12.64
CA ASP A 304 36.03 3.93 11.98
C ASP A 304 35.88 3.83 10.45
N GLU A 305 36.40 2.75 9.85
CA GLU A 305 36.36 2.46 8.41
C GLU A 305 35.12 1.68 7.95
N ASP A 306 34.27 1.22 8.87
CA ASP A 306 33.07 0.46 8.50
C ASP A 306 32.06 1.34 7.76
N ARG A 307 31.40 0.71 6.76
CA ARG A 307 30.36 1.34 5.94
C ARG A 307 29.10 0.48 5.86
N LEU A 308 27.98 1.16 5.64
CA LEU A 308 26.77 0.56 5.10
C LEU A 308 26.77 0.69 3.59
N GLY A 309 26.39 -0.37 2.88
CA GLY A 309 26.29 -0.37 1.41
C GLY A 309 27.02 -1.54 0.76
#